data_AF-A0A4Z2E9I9-F1
#
_entry.id   AF-A0A4Z2E9I9-F1
#
_cell.length_a   1.000
_cell.length_b   1.000
_cell.length_c   1.000
_cell.angle_alpha   90.00
_cell.angle_beta   90.00
_cell.angle_gamma   90.00
#
_symmetry.space_group_name_H-M   'P 1'
#
loop_
_entity.id
_entity.type
_entity.pdbx_description
1 polymer ?
#
loop_
_entity_poly.entity_id
_entity_poly.type
_entity_poly.pdbx_seq_one_letter_code
_entity_poly.pdbx_strand_id
1 'polypeptide(L)'
;MSWIKTFLISDSLFLADSAPWASDAFSSLCHVVSSCKNFKVRIKSAAALAIPADRGCYGDSERFGRVWRSLATALENSEDTNDFFEYRYSDSLRLTLSHALLHLLAVSRSQDMPALEASLAGDEGRSIKEHLIKYLRAEEGGEGGGGGGGGEGAEGEKEAGGDSVTPQQRVAGLQQTLVRLKELEAEGEGREEEERSKETVVGFLQDLLQICKEA
;
A
#
# COMPACT_ATOMS: atom_id res chain seq x y z
N MET A 1 -19.16 21.21 -10.89
CA MET A 1 -17.67 21.24 -10.95
C MET A 1 -17.08 19.83 -10.76
N SER A 2 -17.63 18.81 -11.41
CA SER A 2 -17.23 17.39 -11.22
C SER A 2 -16.60 16.74 -12.45
N TRP A 3 -16.42 17.50 -13.54
CA TRP A 3 -15.90 16.97 -14.80
C TRP A 3 -14.41 17.27 -15.00
N ILE A 4 -13.89 18.32 -14.36
CA ILE A 4 -12.46 18.71 -14.45
C ILE A 4 -11.56 17.71 -13.70
N LYS A 5 -12.04 17.12 -12.58
CA LYS A 5 -11.29 16.07 -11.86
C LYS A 5 -11.24 14.77 -12.67
N THR A 6 -12.35 14.36 -13.28
CA THR A 6 -12.36 13.16 -14.14
C THR A 6 -11.53 13.35 -15.40
N PHE A 7 -11.54 14.55 -16.00
CA PHE A 7 -10.73 14.82 -17.20
C PHE A 7 -9.23 14.85 -16.90
N LEU A 8 -8.80 15.43 -15.76
CA LEU A 8 -7.37 15.45 -15.39
C LEU A 8 -6.84 14.10 -14.86
N ILE A 9 -7.69 13.25 -14.28
CA ILE A 9 -7.29 11.90 -13.83
C ILE A 9 -7.26 10.92 -15.01
N SER A 10 -8.16 11.05 -15.99
CA SER A 10 -8.20 10.17 -17.16
C SER A 10 -7.15 10.50 -18.23
N ASP A 11 -6.74 11.76 -18.41
CA ASP A 11 -5.68 12.13 -19.37
C ASP A 11 -4.25 11.94 -18.81
N SER A 12 -4.07 11.95 -17.49
CA SER A 12 -2.76 11.73 -16.86
C SER A 12 -2.34 10.25 -16.82
N LEU A 13 -3.29 9.32 -17.00
CA LEU A 13 -3.05 7.87 -16.92
C LEU A 13 -2.35 7.32 -18.18
N PHE A 14 -2.51 7.98 -19.33
CA PHE A 14 -1.83 7.59 -20.57
C PHE A 14 -0.40 8.14 -20.68
N LEU A 15 -0.06 9.19 -19.92
CA LEU A 15 1.27 9.80 -20.00
C LEU A 15 2.32 9.09 -19.13
N ALA A 16 1.94 8.36 -18.07
CA ALA A 16 2.89 7.80 -17.12
C ALA A 16 3.75 6.65 -17.69
N ASP A 17 3.19 5.85 -18.60
CA ASP A 17 3.89 4.72 -19.21
C ASP A 17 5.05 5.17 -20.14
N SER A 18 4.97 6.40 -20.66
CA SER A 18 5.96 6.96 -21.61
C SER A 18 6.66 8.23 -21.12
N ALA A 19 6.26 8.77 -19.96
CA ALA A 19 6.86 9.99 -19.43
C ALA A 19 8.28 9.71 -18.88
N PRO A 20 9.33 10.36 -19.41
CA PRO A 20 10.71 10.13 -18.96
C PRO A 20 10.90 10.52 -17.48
N TRP A 21 10.09 11.44 -16.95
CA TRP A 21 10.14 11.86 -15.54
C TRP A 21 9.51 10.87 -14.57
N ALA A 22 8.68 9.93 -15.04
CA ALA A 22 7.94 9.01 -14.16
C ALA A 22 8.91 8.12 -13.36
N SER A 23 10.00 7.67 -14.00
CA SER A 23 11.04 6.88 -13.34
C SER A 23 11.70 7.63 -12.17
N ASP A 24 12.02 8.91 -12.37
CA ASP A 24 12.64 9.76 -11.36
C ASP A 24 11.67 10.09 -10.23
N ALA A 25 10.39 10.29 -10.55
CA ALA A 25 9.34 10.50 -9.57
C ALA A 25 9.15 9.27 -8.67
N PHE A 26 9.01 8.07 -9.25
CA PHE A 26 8.90 6.84 -8.47
C PHE A 26 10.14 6.57 -7.63
N SER A 27 11.35 6.75 -8.18
CA SER A 27 12.59 6.61 -7.41
C SER A 27 12.65 7.58 -6.24
N SER A 28 12.23 8.84 -6.45
CA SER A 28 12.21 9.86 -5.41
C SER A 28 11.20 9.52 -4.31
N LEU A 29 9.98 9.11 -4.67
CA LEU A 29 8.95 8.69 -3.73
C LEU A 29 9.38 7.45 -2.92
N CYS A 30 10.01 6.46 -3.58
CA CYS A 30 10.58 5.29 -2.94
C CYS A 30 11.65 5.65 -1.91
N HIS A 31 12.53 6.59 -2.25
CA HIS A 31 13.55 7.07 -1.31
C HIS A 31 12.91 7.79 -0.11
N VAL A 32 11.94 8.67 -0.37
CA VAL A 32 11.29 9.45 0.69
C VAL A 32 10.51 8.54 1.65
N VAL A 33 9.75 7.57 1.15
CA VAL A 33 8.94 6.68 2.01
C VAL A 33 9.81 5.81 2.94
N SER A 34 11.00 5.40 2.49
CA SER A 34 11.89 4.53 3.24
C SER A 34 12.89 5.29 4.14
N SER A 35 13.28 6.52 3.81
CA SER A 35 14.41 7.20 4.47
C SER A 35 14.10 8.57 5.08
N CYS A 36 12.94 9.17 4.81
CA CYS A 36 12.61 10.46 5.41
C CYS A 36 12.27 10.33 6.90
N LYS A 37 12.75 11.23 7.75
CA LYS A 37 12.40 11.25 9.19
C LYS A 37 10.97 11.74 9.45
N ASN A 38 10.42 12.55 8.55
CA ASN A 38 9.11 13.17 8.75
C ASN A 38 7.99 12.21 8.36
N PHE A 39 7.24 11.70 9.34
CA PHE A 39 6.13 10.78 9.12
C PHE A 39 5.08 11.30 8.13
N LYS A 40 4.71 12.59 8.17
CA LYS A 40 3.74 13.17 7.23
C LYS A 40 4.23 13.10 5.79
N VAL A 41 5.52 13.36 5.57
CA VAL A 41 6.14 13.28 4.25
C VAL A 41 6.18 11.83 3.76
N ARG A 42 6.49 10.87 4.65
CA ARG A 42 6.41 9.43 4.33
C ARG A 42 4.98 9.01 3.98
N ILE A 43 3.98 9.43 4.76
CA ILE A 43 2.54 9.16 4.51
C ILE A 43 2.14 9.66 3.12
N LYS A 44 2.44 10.93 2.80
CA LYS A 44 2.12 11.51 1.48
C LYS A 44 2.80 10.74 0.35
N SER A 45 4.03 10.28 0.56
CA SER A 45 4.77 9.50 -0.44
C SER A 45 4.19 8.11 -0.63
N ALA A 46 3.86 7.41 0.46
CA ALA A 46 3.19 6.11 0.42
C ALA A 46 1.83 6.20 -0.28
N ALA A 47 1.02 7.21 0.05
CA ALA A 47 -0.26 7.47 -0.60
C ALA A 47 -0.08 7.72 -2.10
N ALA A 48 0.91 8.54 -2.49
CA ALA A 48 1.20 8.83 -3.90
C ALA A 48 1.60 7.57 -4.69
N LEU A 49 2.37 6.67 -4.09
CA LEU A 49 2.75 5.39 -4.69
C LEU A 49 1.55 4.45 -4.91
N ALA A 50 0.43 4.67 -4.22
CA ALA A 50 -0.81 3.89 -4.35
C ALA A 50 -1.88 4.57 -5.23
N ILE A 51 -1.60 5.74 -5.84
CA ILE A 51 -2.53 6.43 -6.74
C ILE A 51 -2.75 5.69 -8.07
N PRO A 52 -1.71 5.17 -8.76
CA PRO A 52 -1.90 4.54 -10.06
C PRO A 52 -2.78 3.30 -9.96
N ALA A 53 -3.95 3.33 -10.63
CA ALA A 53 -4.92 2.25 -10.59
C ALA A 53 -4.64 1.12 -11.59
N ASP A 54 -3.81 1.37 -12.61
CA ASP A 54 -3.42 0.38 -13.60
C ASP A 54 -1.95 -0.02 -13.42
N ARG A 55 -1.67 -1.32 -13.61
CA ARG A 55 -0.33 -1.88 -13.49
C ARG A 55 0.68 -1.24 -14.44
N GLY A 56 0.28 -0.89 -15.66
CA GLY A 56 1.18 -0.28 -16.66
C GLY A 56 1.75 1.06 -16.22
N CYS A 57 1.03 1.82 -15.39
CA CYS A 57 1.49 3.11 -14.89
C CYS A 57 2.76 3.05 -14.02
N TYR A 58 3.08 1.88 -13.48
CA TYR A 58 4.30 1.64 -12.69
C TYR A 58 5.52 1.31 -13.56
N GLY A 59 5.36 1.16 -14.88
CA GLY A 59 6.42 0.74 -15.80
C GLY A 59 6.69 -0.76 -15.78
N ASP A 60 7.95 -1.15 -15.95
CA ASP A 60 8.37 -2.55 -15.99
C ASP A 60 8.25 -3.29 -14.63
N SER A 61 8.47 -4.61 -14.64
CA SER A 61 8.45 -5.43 -13.43
C SER A 61 9.53 -5.03 -12.42
N GLU A 62 10.66 -4.50 -12.88
CA GLU A 62 11.74 -4.07 -11.99
C GLU A 62 11.33 -2.83 -11.18
N ARG A 63 10.76 -1.81 -11.84
CA ARG A 63 10.29 -0.58 -11.18
C ARG A 63 9.13 -0.88 -10.25
N PHE A 64 8.18 -1.71 -10.66
CA PHE A 64 7.09 -2.16 -9.78
C PHE A 64 7.64 -2.88 -8.54
N GLY A 65 8.58 -3.81 -8.73
CA GLY A 65 9.24 -4.51 -7.63
C GLY A 65 10.02 -3.59 -6.69
N ARG A 66 10.63 -2.52 -7.21
CA ARG A 66 11.28 -1.48 -6.36
C ARG A 66 10.26 -0.72 -5.51
N VAL A 67 9.13 -0.31 -6.11
CA VAL A 67 8.05 0.37 -5.37
C VAL A 67 7.52 -0.52 -4.25
N TRP A 68 7.24 -1.79 -4.56
CA TRP A 68 6.83 -2.79 -3.58
C TRP A 68 7.84 -2.91 -2.43
N ARG A 69 9.11 -3.16 -2.75
CA ARG A 69 10.17 -3.36 -1.75
C ARG A 69 10.34 -2.14 -0.85
N SER A 70 10.32 -0.93 -1.42
CA SER A 70 10.43 0.30 -0.64
C SER A 70 9.28 0.47 0.36
N LEU A 71 8.05 0.10 -0.01
CA LEU A 71 6.90 0.11 0.90
C LEU A 71 6.99 -0.98 1.96
N ALA A 72 7.37 -2.21 1.58
CA ALA A 72 7.54 -3.33 2.50
C ALA A 72 8.60 -3.00 3.57
N THR A 73 9.79 -2.58 3.14
CA THR A 73 10.86 -2.13 4.05
C THR A 73 10.43 -0.94 4.90
N ALA A 74 9.67 0.02 4.36
CA ALA A 74 9.17 1.15 5.14
C ALA A 74 8.18 0.72 6.22
N LEU A 75 7.38 -0.32 5.97
CA LEU A 75 6.41 -0.87 6.91
C LEU A 75 7.11 -1.64 8.03
N GLU A 76 8.13 -2.43 7.72
CA GLU A 76 8.93 -3.13 8.72
C GLU A 76 9.66 -2.18 9.65
N ASN A 77 10.18 -1.08 9.10
CA ASN A 77 10.88 -0.03 9.85
C ASN A 77 9.96 1.09 10.34
N SER A 78 8.66 0.83 10.45
CA SER A 78 7.70 1.79 11.04
C SER A 78 7.67 1.64 12.56
N GLU A 79 8.78 2.01 13.19
CA GLU A 79 8.97 1.90 14.65
C GLU A 79 7.87 2.63 15.44
N ASP A 80 7.57 2.09 16.64
CA ASP A 80 6.84 2.81 17.68
C ASP A 80 7.77 3.86 18.28
N THR A 81 7.54 5.11 17.88
CA THR A 81 8.14 6.29 18.51
C THR A 81 7.62 6.45 19.93
N ASN A 82 8.52 6.78 20.84
CA ASN A 82 8.22 7.00 22.26
C ASN A 82 7.63 8.41 22.53
N ASP A 83 7.55 9.26 21.49
CA ASP A 83 6.89 10.56 21.56
C ASP A 83 5.40 10.41 21.24
N PHE A 84 4.56 10.79 22.19
CA PHE A 84 3.10 10.75 22.07
C PHE A 84 2.56 11.49 20.83
N PHE A 85 3.19 12.59 20.43
CA PHE A 85 2.78 13.34 19.24
C PHE A 85 3.14 12.62 17.95
N GLU A 86 4.26 11.90 17.94
CA GLU A 86 4.70 11.13 16.78
C GLU A 86 3.98 9.79 16.67
N TYR A 87 3.49 9.22 17.78
CA TYR A 87 2.79 7.94 17.81
C TYR A 87 1.60 7.91 16.84
N ARG A 88 0.76 8.95 16.84
CA ARG A 88 -0.39 9.05 15.93
C ARG A 88 0.02 9.10 14.45
N TYR A 89 1.18 9.68 14.14
CA TYR A 89 1.68 9.69 12.78
C TYR A 89 2.34 8.36 12.39
N SER A 90 2.94 7.64 13.34
CA SER A 90 3.43 6.27 13.12
C SER A 90 2.27 5.30 12.81
N ASP A 91 1.17 5.37 13.56
CA ASP A 91 -0.05 4.62 13.26
C ASP A 91 -0.61 4.95 11.87
N SER A 92 -0.75 6.25 11.57
CA SER A 92 -1.25 6.70 10.26
C SER A 92 -0.34 6.24 9.12
N LEU A 93 0.98 6.21 9.34
CA LEU A 93 1.94 5.68 8.39
C LEU A 93 1.74 4.18 8.16
N ARG A 94 1.61 3.38 9.23
CA ARG A 94 1.36 1.93 9.12
C ARG A 94 0.08 1.62 8.34
N LEU A 95 -0.99 2.36 8.61
CA LEU A 95 -2.26 2.21 7.88
C LEU A 95 -2.07 2.52 6.38
N THR A 96 -1.40 3.64 6.07
CA THR A 96 -1.17 4.07 4.68
C THR A 96 -0.27 3.09 3.92
N LEU A 97 0.79 2.60 4.55
CA LEU A 97 1.70 1.60 3.96
C LEU A 97 0.99 0.26 3.74
N SER A 98 0.19 -0.19 4.70
CA SER A 98 -0.61 -1.42 4.57
C SER A 98 -1.60 -1.31 3.40
N HIS A 99 -2.31 -0.19 3.31
CA HIS A 99 -3.18 0.10 2.17
C HIS A 99 -2.41 0.08 0.84
N ALA A 100 -1.24 0.73 0.78
CA ALA A 100 -0.44 0.77 -0.44
C ALA A 100 0.06 -0.62 -0.88
N LEU A 101 0.47 -1.48 0.04
CA LEU A 101 0.86 -2.87 -0.28
C LEU A 101 -0.34 -3.68 -0.79
N LEU A 102 -1.49 -3.58 -0.13
CA LEU A 102 -2.71 -4.27 -0.60
C LEU A 102 -3.17 -3.77 -1.97
N HIS A 103 -3.02 -2.48 -2.24
CA HIS A 103 -3.27 -1.89 -3.55
C HIS A 103 -2.35 -2.46 -4.62
N LEU A 104 -1.04 -2.54 -4.37
CA LEU A 104 -0.09 -3.14 -5.32
C LEU A 104 -0.40 -4.61 -5.59
N LEU A 105 -0.77 -5.38 -4.55
CA LEU A 105 -1.27 -6.76 -4.73
C LEU A 105 -2.55 -6.80 -5.58
N ALA A 106 -3.43 -5.81 -5.47
CA ALA A 106 -4.66 -5.75 -6.26
C ALA A 106 -4.41 -5.49 -7.75
N VAL A 107 -3.35 -4.77 -8.11
CA VAL A 107 -3.04 -4.43 -9.51
C VAL A 107 -1.95 -5.31 -10.15
N SER A 108 -1.20 -6.10 -9.37
CA SER A 108 -0.06 -6.90 -9.87
C SER A 108 -0.42 -7.93 -10.95
N ARG A 109 0.54 -8.28 -11.80
CA ARG A 109 0.46 -9.32 -12.84
C ARG A 109 1.40 -10.49 -12.52
N SER A 110 1.35 -11.56 -13.32
CA SER A 110 2.15 -12.78 -13.09
C SER A 110 3.66 -12.50 -12.98
N GLN A 111 4.17 -11.64 -13.88
CA GLN A 111 5.54 -11.14 -13.93
C GLN A 111 6.03 -10.41 -12.67
N ASP A 112 5.12 -9.99 -11.77
CA ASP A 112 5.47 -9.30 -10.52
C ASP A 112 5.62 -10.26 -9.35
N MET A 113 5.09 -11.49 -9.47
CA MET A 113 5.03 -12.46 -8.38
C MET A 113 6.40 -12.72 -7.74
N PRO A 114 7.52 -12.87 -8.48
CA PRO A 114 8.82 -13.09 -7.87
C PRO A 114 9.28 -11.92 -6.99
N ALA A 115 9.00 -10.68 -7.39
CA ALA A 115 9.36 -9.51 -6.60
C ALA A 115 8.50 -9.37 -5.32
N LEU A 116 7.22 -9.73 -5.41
CA LEU A 116 6.30 -9.78 -4.27
C LEU A 116 6.71 -10.87 -3.28
N GLU A 117 6.94 -12.09 -3.78
CA GLU A 117 7.35 -13.25 -2.99
C GLU A 117 8.60 -12.94 -2.18
N ALA A 118 9.60 -12.28 -2.77
CA ALA A 118 10.87 -11.99 -2.10
C ALA A 118 10.72 -11.27 -0.75
N SER A 119 9.70 -10.42 -0.57
CA SER A 119 9.41 -9.76 0.70
C SER A 119 8.36 -10.48 1.55
N LEU A 120 7.50 -11.31 0.94
CA LEU A 120 6.44 -12.03 1.66
C LEU A 120 6.88 -13.39 2.20
N ALA A 121 7.99 -13.92 1.69
CA ALA A 121 8.64 -15.11 2.20
C ALA A 121 9.49 -14.78 3.44
N GLY A 122 9.76 -15.81 4.25
CA GLY A 122 10.71 -15.71 5.38
C GLY A 122 10.24 -14.82 6.53
N ASP A 123 11.21 -14.21 7.23
CA ASP A 123 10.98 -13.44 8.45
C ASP A 123 10.36 -12.07 8.19
N GLU A 124 10.80 -11.41 7.11
CA GLU A 124 10.25 -10.13 6.62
C GLU A 124 8.74 -10.25 6.39
N GLY A 125 8.33 -11.32 5.70
CA GLY A 125 6.93 -11.65 5.45
C GLY A 125 6.09 -11.79 6.72
N ARG A 126 6.66 -12.28 7.83
CA ARG A 126 5.93 -12.39 9.11
C ARG A 126 5.59 -11.01 9.68
N SER A 127 6.56 -10.10 9.68
CA SER A 127 6.34 -8.72 10.13
C SER A 127 5.29 -8.02 9.27
N ILE A 128 5.39 -8.13 7.95
CA ILE A 128 4.38 -7.57 7.02
C ILE A 128 3.00 -8.16 7.30
N LYS A 129 2.89 -9.49 7.49
CA LYS A 129 1.64 -10.18 7.80
C LYS A 129 0.97 -9.59 9.05
N GLU A 130 1.72 -9.38 10.12
CA GLU A 130 1.21 -8.81 11.38
C GLU A 130 0.63 -7.40 11.18
N HIS A 131 1.34 -6.55 10.43
CA HIS A 131 0.87 -5.19 10.12
C HIS A 131 -0.42 -5.21 9.27
N LEU A 132 -0.48 -6.08 8.26
CA LEU A 132 -1.66 -6.23 7.41
C LEU A 132 -2.86 -6.74 8.20
N ILE A 133 -2.68 -7.69 9.13
CA ILE A 133 -3.76 -8.17 10.02
C ILE A 133 -4.31 -7.02 10.87
N LYS A 134 -3.43 -6.21 11.47
CA LYS A 134 -3.84 -5.03 12.26
C LYS A 134 -4.64 -4.06 11.39
N TYR A 135 -4.18 -3.76 10.18
CA TYR A 135 -4.86 -2.88 9.24
C TYR A 135 -6.25 -3.40 8.82
N LEU A 136 -6.36 -4.70 8.52
CA LEU A 136 -7.61 -5.33 8.09
C LEU A 136 -8.65 -5.36 9.21
N ARG A 137 -8.22 -5.38 10.48
CA ARG A 137 -9.09 -5.39 11.66
C ARG A 137 -9.35 -4.01 12.27
N ALA A 138 -8.60 -2.99 11.87
CA ALA A 138 -8.68 -1.67 12.47
C ALA A 138 -10.04 -1.00 12.13
N GLU A 139 -10.89 -0.86 13.14
CA GLU A 139 -12.08 0.00 13.08
C GLU A 139 -11.66 1.46 13.01
N GLU A 140 -12.09 2.18 11.98
CA GLU A 140 -11.93 3.64 11.93
C GLU A 140 -13.04 4.30 12.76
N GLY A 141 -12.75 4.58 14.04
CA GLY A 141 -13.63 5.42 14.86
C GLY A 141 -13.72 5.05 16.34
N GLY A 142 -12.66 5.35 17.10
CA GLY A 142 -12.77 5.59 18.54
C GLY A 142 -12.18 6.96 18.84
N GLU A 143 -13.02 7.94 19.12
CA GLU A 143 -12.63 9.28 19.55
C GLU A 143 -11.64 9.21 20.72
N GLY A 144 -10.34 9.40 20.46
CA GLY A 144 -9.38 9.89 21.45
C GLY A 144 -9.50 11.42 21.63
N GLY A 145 -10.73 11.92 21.70
CA GLY A 145 -11.07 13.33 21.54
C GLY A 145 -12.02 13.86 22.61
N GLY A 146 -11.76 13.54 23.88
CA GLY A 146 -12.45 14.12 25.02
C GLY A 146 -11.50 14.38 26.18
N GLY A 147 -10.82 15.54 26.19
CA GLY A 147 -10.09 15.99 27.38
C GLY A 147 -8.96 16.99 27.19
N GLY A 148 -9.29 18.24 26.85
CA GLY A 148 -8.68 19.44 27.45
C GLY A 148 -7.27 19.90 27.06
N GLY A 149 -7.19 21.12 26.48
CA GLY A 149 -6.18 22.10 26.92
C GLY A 149 -5.28 22.75 25.84
N GLY A 150 -5.80 23.76 25.13
CA GLY A 150 -5.18 25.06 24.83
C GLY A 150 -3.80 25.14 24.12
N GLY A 151 -3.78 25.77 22.94
CA GLY A 151 -2.55 26.36 22.36
C GLY A 151 -2.64 26.60 20.84
N GLU A 152 -2.78 27.87 20.45
CA GLU A 152 -3.03 28.41 19.10
C GLU A 152 -1.97 28.07 18.03
N GLY A 153 -2.43 27.88 16.79
CA GLY A 153 -1.60 27.77 15.58
C GLY A 153 -2.34 27.16 14.40
N ALA A 154 -3.13 27.98 13.70
CA ALA A 154 -4.01 27.58 12.61
C ALA A 154 -3.26 27.28 11.30
N GLU A 155 -3.44 26.07 10.76
CA GLU A 155 -3.75 25.83 9.34
C GLU A 155 -4.69 24.61 9.27
N GLY A 156 -5.96 24.87 9.00
CA GLY A 156 -6.99 23.83 8.91
C GLY A 156 -7.02 23.22 7.52
N GLU A 157 -6.42 22.04 7.37
CA GLU A 157 -6.85 21.09 6.34
C GLU A 157 -8.06 20.33 6.93
N LYS A 158 -9.27 20.84 6.66
CA LYS A 158 -10.48 20.00 6.75
C LYS A 158 -10.32 18.95 5.66
N GLU A 159 -9.80 17.78 6.00
CA GLU A 159 -9.93 16.62 5.13
C GLU A 159 -11.43 16.36 4.95
N ALA A 160 -11.88 16.59 3.72
CA ALA A 160 -13.22 16.25 3.28
C ALA A 160 -13.45 14.77 3.56
N GLY A 161 -14.58 14.44 4.18
CA GLY A 161 -14.97 13.07 4.50
C GLY A 161 -14.71 12.13 3.33
N GLY A 162 -13.65 11.33 3.47
CA GLY A 162 -13.42 10.18 2.63
C GLY A 162 -14.41 9.11 3.06
N ASP A 163 -14.96 8.39 2.08
CA ASP A 163 -15.67 7.13 2.34
C ASP A 163 -14.79 6.29 3.29
N SER A 164 -15.20 6.15 4.54
CA SER A 164 -14.45 5.36 5.50
C SER A 164 -14.56 3.91 5.07
N VAL A 165 -13.45 3.33 4.62
CA VAL A 165 -13.40 1.94 4.20
C VAL A 165 -13.40 1.08 5.46
N THR A 166 -14.54 0.46 5.73
CA THR A 166 -14.76 -0.44 6.87
C THR A 166 -13.83 -1.66 6.81
N PRO A 167 -13.51 -2.29 7.95
CA PRO A 167 -12.80 -3.58 7.99
C PRO A 167 -13.40 -4.63 7.05
N GLN A 168 -14.72 -4.69 6.98
CA GLN A 168 -15.47 -5.61 6.11
C GLN A 168 -15.19 -5.34 4.62
N GLN A 169 -15.16 -4.07 4.21
CA GLN A 169 -14.80 -3.68 2.84
C GLN A 169 -13.34 -4.00 2.51
N ARG A 170 -12.40 -3.82 3.46
CA ARG A 170 -10.99 -4.17 3.29
C ARG A 170 -10.81 -5.67 3.07
N VAL A 171 -11.47 -6.48 3.90
CA VAL A 171 -11.46 -7.95 3.78
C VAL A 171 -12.09 -8.39 2.45
N ALA A 172 -13.20 -7.75 2.02
CA ALA A 172 -13.81 -8.03 0.72
C ALA A 172 -12.86 -7.69 -0.45
N GLY A 173 -12.16 -6.55 -0.39
CA GLY A 173 -11.15 -6.18 -1.38
C GLY A 173 -10.00 -7.19 -1.42
N LEU A 174 -9.51 -7.64 -0.27
CA LEU A 174 -8.49 -8.69 -0.18
C LEU A 174 -8.96 -10.03 -0.78
N GLN A 175 -10.23 -10.40 -0.57
CA GLN A 175 -10.83 -11.60 -1.18
C GLN A 175 -10.88 -11.48 -2.71
N GLN A 176 -11.28 -10.33 -3.25
CA GLN A 176 -11.27 -10.08 -4.70
C GLN A 176 -9.87 -10.19 -5.28
N THR A 177 -8.88 -9.58 -4.61
CA THR A 177 -7.46 -9.70 -4.99
C THR A 177 -7.00 -11.15 -5.00
N LEU A 178 -7.36 -11.95 -3.99
CA LEU A 178 -7.01 -13.37 -3.94
C LEU A 178 -7.61 -14.16 -5.12
N VAL A 179 -8.90 -13.96 -5.42
CA VAL A 179 -9.56 -14.63 -6.56
C VAL A 179 -8.85 -14.29 -7.86
N ARG A 180 -8.61 -12.99 -8.10
CA ARG A 180 -7.91 -12.50 -9.29
C ARG A 180 -6.52 -13.11 -9.42
N LEU A 181 -5.73 -13.13 -8.34
CA LEU A 181 -4.37 -13.69 -8.37
C LEU A 181 -4.35 -15.20 -8.66
N LYS A 182 -5.37 -15.95 -8.23
CA LYS A 182 -5.49 -17.38 -8.57
C LYS A 182 -5.77 -17.62 -10.05
N GLU A 183 -6.46 -16.69 -10.70
CA GLU A 183 -6.82 -16.77 -12.12
C GLU A 183 -5.72 -16.23 -13.05
N LEU A 184 -4.65 -15.63 -12.51
CA LEU A 184 -3.51 -15.21 -13.33
C LEU A 184 -2.80 -16.44 -13.88
N GLU A 185 -2.51 -16.42 -15.18
CA GLU A 185 -1.67 -17.41 -15.86
C GLU A 185 -0.35 -16.75 -16.24
N ALA A 186 0.75 -17.45 -16.03
CA ALA A 186 2.07 -16.99 -16.44
C ALA A 186 2.32 -17.35 -17.91
N GLU A 187 2.70 -16.35 -18.72
CA GLU A 187 2.95 -16.51 -20.14
C GLU A 187 4.41 -16.20 -20.47
N GLY A 188 5.02 -16.97 -21.38
CA GLY A 188 6.37 -16.70 -21.89
C GLY A 188 7.52 -17.30 -21.06
N GLU A 189 8.69 -16.67 -21.17
CA GLU A 189 9.91 -17.06 -20.47
C GLU A 189 9.83 -16.67 -18.99
N GLY A 190 10.15 -17.59 -18.08
CA GLY A 190 10.03 -17.37 -16.63
C GLY A 190 8.73 -17.88 -16.00
N ARG A 191 7.80 -18.44 -16.79
CA ARG A 191 6.49 -18.92 -16.29
C ARG A 191 6.55 -19.85 -15.07
N GLU A 192 7.57 -20.72 -14.99
CA GLU A 192 7.69 -21.68 -13.89
C GLU A 192 8.05 -20.98 -12.57
N GLU A 193 8.88 -19.94 -12.64
CA GLU A 193 9.20 -19.09 -11.50
C GLU A 193 8.01 -18.21 -11.12
N GLU A 194 7.37 -17.57 -12.09
CA GLU A 194 6.17 -16.75 -11.83
C GLU A 194 5.06 -17.58 -11.16
N GLU A 195 4.81 -18.80 -11.63
CA GLU A 195 3.78 -19.69 -11.07
C GLU A 195 4.12 -20.14 -9.64
N ARG A 196 5.37 -20.53 -9.39
CA ARG A 196 5.84 -20.89 -8.04
C ARG A 196 5.73 -19.71 -7.08
N SER A 197 6.17 -18.53 -7.50
CA SER A 197 6.07 -17.31 -6.69
C SER A 197 4.61 -16.94 -6.43
N LYS A 198 3.74 -17.12 -7.44
CA LYS A 198 2.29 -16.91 -7.32
C LYS A 198 1.68 -17.81 -6.25
N GLU A 199 2.06 -19.09 -6.20
CA GLU A 199 1.60 -20.02 -5.16
C GLU A 199 1.96 -19.52 -3.74
N THR A 200 3.19 -19.05 -3.54
CA THR A 200 3.63 -18.47 -2.25
C THR A 200 2.82 -17.23 -1.88
N VAL A 201 2.64 -16.30 -2.82
CA VAL A 201 1.88 -15.06 -2.60
C VAL A 201 0.40 -15.36 -2.31
N VAL A 202 -0.21 -16.28 -3.07
CA VAL A 202 -1.59 -16.72 -2.87
C VAL A 202 -1.75 -17.38 -1.49
N GLY A 203 -0.82 -18.24 -1.09
CA GLY A 203 -0.81 -18.86 0.24
C GLY A 203 -0.74 -17.81 1.35
N PHE A 204 0.11 -16.80 1.19
CA PHE A 204 0.21 -15.68 2.13
C PHE A 204 -1.13 -14.94 2.31
N LEU A 205 -1.84 -14.62 1.22
CA LEU A 205 -3.14 -13.95 1.29
C LEU A 205 -4.25 -14.86 1.85
N GLN A 206 -4.19 -16.17 1.59
CA GLN A 206 -5.10 -17.15 2.17
C GLN A 206 -4.95 -17.19 3.69
N ASP A 207 -3.72 -17.23 4.20
CA ASP A 207 -3.43 -17.17 5.63
C ASP A 207 -3.99 -15.88 6.25
N LEU A 208 -3.74 -14.72 5.62
CA LEU A 208 -4.27 -13.44 6.08
C LEU A 208 -5.80 -13.45 6.22
N LEU A 209 -6.49 -13.95 5.19
CA LEU A 209 -7.95 -14.03 5.19
C LEU A 209 -8.48 -15.02 6.21
N GLN A 210 -7.79 -16.14 6.42
CA GLN A 210 -8.19 -17.13 7.43
C GLN A 210 -8.09 -16.52 8.82
N ILE A 211 -6.97 -15.87 9.14
CA ILE A 211 -6.76 -15.19 10.43
C ILE A 211 -7.81 -14.09 10.66
N CYS A 212 -8.21 -13.37 9.61
CA CYS A 212 -9.25 -12.34 9.73
C CYS A 212 -10.67 -12.90 9.94
N LYS A 213 -10.92 -14.18 9.61
CA LYS A 213 -12.24 -14.84 9.80
C LYS A 213 -12.38 -15.53 11.16
N GLU A 214 -11.28 -15.90 11.79
CA GLU A 214 -11.25 -16.66 13.07
C GLU A 214 -11.36 -15.77 14.32
N ALA A 215 -11.41 -14.45 14.16
CA ALA A 215 -11.56 -13.47 15.24
C ALA A 215 -13.00 -12.95 15.32
#